data_AF-Q8TZ27-F1
#
_entry.id   AF-Q8TZ27-F1
#
_cell.length_a   1.000
_cell.length_b   1.000
_cell.length_c   1.000
_cell.angle_alpha   90.00
_cell.angle_beta   90.00
_cell.angle_gamma   90.00
#
_symmetry.space_group_name_H-M   'P 1'
#
loop_
_entity.id
_entity.type
_entity.pdbx_description
1 polymer ?
#
loop_
_entity_poly.entity_id
_entity_poly.type
_entity_poly.pdbx_seq_one_letter_code
_entity_poly.pdbx_strand_id
1 'polypeptide(L)'
;MGCECIGGNVVKALGLDVGGAHTDAALVRYDEDGKVMVLGTDRVYLPMWKKKKRLKKTIKRIVHKFKPDVVGLTMTGELADAFNTRREGVEYIVRTVTSACHAPVYVVTSDGSTVPPEEALRRWREVASANWRATAEVLAHVRPGSYLLVDLGSTTLDLIPIIRGEVAAEGRTDLERMKNGELAYLGALRTPISFLLREVEIDGEPVPVSYEYFSIVADALLLLGEIDPEDYTPETPDGRGKSPEECARRLARTVCSDPEELGWEGVMDLAKTAVRALLGQLLKHIELKLQEHGLDTVVAAGAGDFLIEMACKRIGVEVEPFDEIFGKGSEVAPAVGAAFLAIRR
;
A
#
# COMPACT_ATOMS: atom_id res chain seq x y z
N MET A 1 -1.79 -31.41 5.45
CA MET A 1 -2.08 -30.72 6.72
C MET A 1 -2.74 -29.40 6.31
N GLY A 2 -4.06 -29.27 6.26
CA GLY A 2 -5.10 -29.98 7.00
C GLY A 2 -5.71 -28.98 7.97
N CYS A 3 -6.70 -28.21 7.51
CA CYS A 3 -7.26 -27.06 8.24
C CYS A 3 -7.77 -27.48 9.62
N GLU A 4 -7.30 -26.80 10.67
CA GLU A 4 -7.76 -27.05 12.03
C GLU A 4 -9.16 -26.46 12.25
N CYS A 5 -10.17 -27.28 11.97
CA CYS A 5 -11.57 -27.01 12.31
C CYS A 5 -11.77 -27.10 13.83
N ILE A 6 -11.29 -26.11 14.59
CA ILE A 6 -11.46 -26.03 16.05
C ILE A 6 -12.96 -26.01 16.40
N GLY A 7 -13.48 -27.18 16.79
CA GLY A 7 -14.88 -27.35 17.17
C GLY A 7 -15.90 -27.27 16.02
N GLY A 8 -15.47 -27.45 14.76
CA GLY A 8 -16.38 -27.48 13.60
C GLY A 8 -17.00 -26.13 13.20
N ASN A 9 -16.60 -25.03 13.81
CA ASN A 9 -16.98 -23.68 13.38
C ASN A 9 -15.95 -23.11 12.39
N VAL A 10 -16.45 -22.44 11.34
CA VAL A 10 -15.61 -21.77 10.36
C VAL A 10 -15.09 -20.44 10.94
N VAL A 11 -13.79 -20.42 11.28
CA VAL A 11 -13.12 -19.26 11.90
C VAL A 11 -13.07 -18.08 10.94
N LYS A 12 -13.57 -16.92 11.38
CA LYS A 12 -13.47 -15.63 10.68
C LYS A 12 -12.37 -14.79 11.33
N ALA A 13 -11.28 -14.57 10.61
CA ALA A 13 -10.22 -13.64 11.03
C ALA A 13 -10.47 -12.23 10.48
N LEU A 14 -10.33 -11.22 11.33
CA LEU A 14 -10.22 -9.83 10.89
C LEU A 14 -8.75 -9.45 10.86
N GLY A 15 -8.24 -9.14 9.68
CA GLY A 15 -6.96 -8.47 9.54
C GLY A 15 -7.14 -6.96 9.67
N LEU A 16 -6.14 -6.31 10.24
CA LEU A 16 -6.02 -4.86 10.39
C LEU A 16 -4.63 -4.44 9.95
N ASP A 17 -4.51 -3.54 8.98
CA ASP A 17 -3.30 -2.73 8.79
C ASP A 17 -3.55 -1.34 9.38
N VAL A 18 -2.75 -0.96 10.38
CA VAL A 18 -2.75 0.39 10.95
C VAL A 18 -1.63 1.18 10.28
N GLY A 19 -1.93 1.66 9.08
CA GLY A 19 -1.02 2.47 8.28
C GLY A 19 -0.93 3.94 8.71
N GLY A 20 -0.03 4.68 8.06
CA GLY A 20 0.19 6.10 8.38
C GLY A 20 -0.98 7.01 8.01
N ALA A 21 -1.60 6.78 6.85
CA ALA A 21 -2.70 7.59 6.31
C ALA A 21 -4.08 6.94 6.45
N HIS A 22 -4.14 5.62 6.41
CA HIS A 22 -5.36 4.82 6.44
C HIS A 22 -5.30 3.77 7.55
N THR A 23 -6.46 3.29 7.97
CA THR A 23 -6.59 2.05 8.75
C THR A 23 -7.51 1.12 7.98
N ASP A 24 -6.92 0.04 7.52
CA ASP A 24 -7.48 -0.83 6.49
C ASP A 24 -7.74 -2.22 7.07
N ALA A 25 -8.81 -2.87 6.60
CA ALA A 25 -9.33 -4.08 7.22
C ALA A 25 -9.96 -5.03 6.21
N ALA A 26 -9.75 -6.33 6.42
CA ALA A 26 -10.36 -7.41 5.66
C ALA A 26 -10.85 -8.51 6.61
N LEU A 27 -12.10 -8.96 6.44
CA LEU A 27 -12.59 -10.18 7.08
C LEU A 27 -12.35 -11.36 6.15
N VAL A 28 -11.64 -12.38 6.63
CA VAL A 28 -11.23 -13.56 5.85
C VAL A 28 -11.66 -14.83 6.58
N ARG A 29 -11.98 -15.88 5.80
CA ARG A 29 -12.15 -17.25 6.29
C ARG A 29 -11.50 -18.25 5.34
N TYR A 30 -11.45 -19.51 5.75
CA TYR A 30 -11.38 -20.62 4.80
C TYR A 30 -12.79 -21.01 4.32
N ASP A 31 -12.89 -21.48 3.07
CA ASP A 31 -14.05 -22.23 2.60
C ASP A 31 -13.93 -23.74 2.92
N GLU A 32 -14.84 -24.54 2.36
CA GLU A 32 -14.90 -26.00 2.59
C GLU A 32 -13.80 -26.77 1.84
N ASP A 33 -13.22 -26.19 0.77
CA ASP A 33 -12.06 -26.71 0.04
C ASP A 33 -10.72 -26.33 0.70
N GLY A 34 -10.73 -25.41 1.67
CA GLY A 34 -9.52 -24.86 2.30
C GLY A 34 -8.89 -23.68 1.54
N LYS A 35 -9.66 -22.96 0.70
CA LYS A 35 -9.22 -21.73 0.02
C LYS A 35 -9.46 -20.50 0.89
N VAL A 36 -8.61 -19.48 0.73
CA VAL A 36 -8.70 -18.20 1.46
C VAL A 36 -9.75 -17.30 0.81
N MET A 37 -10.85 -17.03 1.52
CA MET A 37 -11.98 -16.23 1.01
C MET A 37 -12.11 -14.89 1.75
N VAL A 38 -12.04 -13.78 1.01
CA VAL A 38 -12.35 -12.44 1.51
C VAL A 38 -13.87 -12.27 1.59
N LEU A 39 -14.39 -11.97 2.79
CA LEU A 39 -15.82 -11.79 3.07
C LEU A 39 -16.27 -10.33 3.06
N GLY A 40 -15.32 -9.39 3.02
CA GLY A 40 -15.60 -7.96 2.94
C GLY A 40 -14.52 -7.12 3.58
N THR A 41 -14.40 -5.89 3.10
CA THR A 41 -13.32 -4.95 3.44
C THR A 41 -13.87 -3.67 4.09
N ASP A 42 -12.97 -2.89 4.71
CA ASP A 42 -13.26 -1.56 5.24
C ASP A 42 -11.96 -0.73 5.25
N ARG A 43 -12.04 0.50 4.73
CA ARG A 43 -10.90 1.40 4.53
C ARG A 43 -11.22 2.76 5.13
N VAL A 44 -10.35 3.27 6.00
CA VAL A 44 -10.65 4.45 6.82
C VAL A 44 -9.54 5.47 6.76
N TYR A 45 -9.80 6.65 6.18
CA TYR A 45 -8.85 7.76 6.21
C TYR A 45 -8.63 8.27 7.64
N LEU A 46 -7.49 7.88 8.21
CA LEU A 46 -7.07 8.13 9.58
C LEU A 46 -5.59 8.54 9.61
N PRO A 47 -5.23 9.72 9.07
CA PRO A 47 -3.86 10.24 9.11
C PRO A 47 -3.35 10.30 10.54
N MET A 48 -2.47 9.38 10.92
CA MET A 48 -2.05 9.15 12.30
C MET A 48 -1.34 10.38 12.89
N TRP A 49 -0.58 11.10 12.05
CA TRP A 49 0.08 12.36 12.39
C TRP A 49 -0.88 13.45 12.90
N LYS A 50 -2.14 13.48 12.42
CA LYS A 50 -3.20 14.41 12.89
C LYS A 50 -4.22 13.77 13.84
N LYS A 51 -4.52 12.48 13.65
CA LYS A 51 -5.76 11.84 14.15
C LYS A 51 -5.54 10.62 15.05
N LYS A 52 -4.31 10.27 15.49
CA LYS A 52 -4.03 9.03 16.26
C LYS A 52 -5.03 8.71 17.39
N LYS A 53 -5.46 9.74 18.16
CA LYS A 53 -6.45 9.62 19.24
C LYS A 53 -7.81 9.02 18.82
N ARG A 54 -8.17 9.03 17.53
CA ARG A 54 -9.40 8.41 16.99
C ARG A 54 -9.28 6.90 16.73
N LEU A 55 -8.07 6.33 16.66
CA LEU A 55 -7.81 4.92 16.31
C LEU A 55 -8.68 3.96 17.13
N LYS A 56 -8.75 4.13 18.46
CA LYS A 56 -9.57 3.29 19.33
C LYS A 56 -11.06 3.26 18.96
N LYS A 57 -11.61 4.37 18.46
CA LYS A 57 -13.01 4.44 17.96
C LYS A 57 -13.14 3.78 16.59
N THR A 58 -12.15 3.96 15.72
CA THR A 58 -12.07 3.31 14.40
C THR A 58 -12.06 1.78 14.53
N ILE A 59 -11.13 1.21 15.32
CA ILE A 59 -11.03 -0.24 15.51
C ILE A 59 -12.32 -0.80 16.14
N LYS A 60 -12.89 -0.14 17.16
CA LYS A 60 -14.18 -0.58 17.74
C LYS A 60 -15.33 -0.61 16.72
N ARG A 61 -15.38 0.32 15.75
CA ARG A 61 -16.37 0.27 14.66
C ARG A 61 -16.14 -0.93 13.75
N ILE A 62 -14.90 -1.15 13.31
CA ILE A 62 -14.52 -2.24 12.39
C ILE A 62 -14.80 -3.61 13.03
N VAL A 63 -14.35 -3.83 14.27
CA VAL A 63 -14.60 -5.07 15.02
C VAL A 63 -16.09 -5.31 15.24
N HIS A 64 -16.88 -4.27 15.50
CA HIS A 64 -18.34 -4.40 15.65
C HIS A 64 -19.07 -4.69 14.33
N LYS A 65 -18.59 -4.14 13.20
CA LYS A 65 -19.08 -4.47 11.84
C LYS A 65 -18.86 -5.96 11.52
N PHE A 66 -17.63 -6.44 11.68
CA PHE A 66 -17.22 -7.75 11.17
C PHE A 66 -17.39 -8.93 12.13
N LYS A 67 -17.41 -8.68 13.46
CA LYS A 67 -17.57 -9.72 14.50
C LYS A 67 -16.63 -10.94 14.27
N PRO A 68 -15.30 -10.72 14.24
CA PRO A 68 -14.33 -11.80 14.04
C PRO A 68 -14.17 -12.66 15.29
N ASP A 69 -13.63 -13.85 15.09
CA ASP A 69 -13.29 -14.80 16.15
C ASP A 69 -11.80 -14.67 16.54
N VAL A 70 -10.96 -14.17 15.64
CA VAL A 70 -9.54 -13.83 15.85
C VAL A 70 -9.15 -12.56 15.08
N VAL A 71 -8.16 -11.82 15.56
CA VAL A 71 -7.67 -10.59 14.92
C VAL A 71 -6.18 -10.69 14.59
N GLY A 72 -5.82 -10.43 13.35
CA GLY A 72 -4.45 -10.17 12.93
C GLY A 72 -4.19 -8.68 12.81
N LEU A 73 -3.01 -8.23 13.24
CA LEU A 73 -2.57 -6.84 13.20
C LEU A 73 -1.23 -6.73 12.48
N THR A 74 -1.15 -5.84 11.50
CA THR A 74 0.11 -5.32 10.96
C THR A 74 0.07 -3.79 10.95
N MET A 75 1.19 -3.13 10.63
CA MET A 75 1.30 -1.67 10.71
C MET A 75 2.40 -1.09 9.81
N THR A 76 2.14 0.15 9.37
CA THR A 76 3.14 1.12 8.88
C THR A 76 2.97 2.51 9.51
N GLY A 77 1.94 2.71 10.35
CA GLY A 77 1.60 3.98 10.96
C GLY A 77 2.42 4.34 12.21
N GLU A 78 3.29 3.45 12.68
CA GLU A 78 4.13 3.64 13.86
C GLU A 78 5.25 4.69 13.65
N LEU A 79 5.59 4.98 12.39
CA LEU A 79 6.59 5.98 12.01
C LEU A 79 6.00 7.40 11.86
N ALA A 80 4.69 7.57 11.98
CA ALA A 80 4.04 8.86 11.75
C ALA A 80 4.45 9.93 12.79
N ASP A 81 4.61 11.18 12.34
CA ASP A 81 5.15 12.35 13.09
C ASP A 81 4.51 12.65 14.46
N ALA A 82 3.35 12.03 14.76
CA ALA A 82 2.74 12.09 16.07
C ALA A 82 3.48 11.25 17.13
N PHE A 83 4.52 10.49 16.79
CA PHE A 83 5.31 9.64 17.70
C PHE A 83 6.78 10.10 17.75
N ASN A 84 7.36 10.18 18.94
CA ASN A 84 8.75 10.60 19.13
C ASN A 84 9.75 9.52 18.69
N THR A 85 9.32 8.25 18.67
CA THR A 85 10.09 7.11 18.20
C THR A 85 9.17 6.09 17.54
N ARG A 86 9.71 5.31 16.59
CA ARG A 86 9.03 4.15 15.99
C ARG A 86 8.47 3.19 17.06
N ARG A 87 9.21 3.01 18.16
CA ARG A 87 8.78 2.20 19.31
C ARG A 87 7.53 2.77 20.00
N GLU A 88 7.43 4.08 20.24
CA GLU A 88 6.21 4.70 20.78
C GLU A 88 5.01 4.41 19.87
N GLY A 89 5.21 4.46 18.55
CA GLY A 89 4.18 4.11 17.58
C GLY A 89 3.70 2.67 17.70
N VAL A 90 4.61 1.69 17.75
CA VAL A 90 4.27 0.26 17.94
C VAL A 90 3.53 0.06 19.26
N GLU A 91 4.07 0.61 20.36
CA GLU A 91 3.45 0.48 21.68
C GLU A 91 2.05 1.11 21.72
N TYR A 92 1.85 2.24 21.04
CA TYR A 92 0.54 2.88 20.92
C TYR A 92 -0.44 2.06 20.08
N ILE A 93 -0.04 1.58 18.91
CA ILE A 93 -0.89 0.83 17.98
C ILE A 93 -1.31 -0.50 18.61
N VAL A 94 -0.35 -1.32 19.06
CA VAL A 94 -0.60 -2.64 19.65
C VAL A 94 -1.51 -2.53 20.87
N ARG A 95 -1.24 -1.61 21.81
CA ARG A 95 -2.10 -1.42 23.00
C ARG A 95 -3.47 -0.83 22.65
N THR A 96 -3.57 0.01 21.63
CA THR A 96 -4.85 0.58 21.18
C THR A 96 -5.76 -0.46 20.54
N VAL A 97 -5.22 -1.29 19.63
CA VAL A 97 -5.96 -2.38 18.97
C VAL A 97 -6.36 -3.45 19.98
N THR A 98 -5.42 -3.92 20.80
CA THR A 98 -5.69 -4.94 21.84
C THR A 98 -6.78 -4.48 22.82
N SER A 99 -6.78 -3.20 23.21
CA SER A 99 -7.82 -2.65 24.10
C SER A 99 -9.10 -2.17 23.39
N ALA A 100 -9.25 -2.48 22.10
CA ALA A 100 -10.43 -2.22 21.28
C ALA A 100 -11.12 -3.50 20.78
N CYS A 101 -10.39 -4.63 20.71
CA CYS A 101 -10.90 -5.92 20.31
C CYS A 101 -11.45 -6.72 21.50
N HIS A 102 -12.39 -7.63 21.23
CA HIS A 102 -12.82 -8.66 22.20
C HIS A 102 -12.31 -10.06 21.82
N ALA A 103 -12.05 -10.29 20.54
CA ALA A 103 -11.35 -11.46 20.03
C ALA A 103 -9.84 -11.36 20.29
N PRO A 104 -9.11 -12.49 20.41
CA PRO A 104 -7.66 -12.51 20.57
C PRO A 104 -6.94 -11.78 19.42
N VAL A 105 -6.02 -10.89 19.77
CA VAL A 105 -5.17 -10.15 18.81
C VAL A 105 -3.82 -10.84 18.69
N TYR A 106 -3.30 -10.92 17.46
CA TYR A 106 -1.93 -11.28 17.12
C TYR A 106 -1.31 -10.15 16.30
N VAL A 107 0.03 -10.02 16.34
CA VAL A 107 0.77 -9.04 15.53
C VAL A 107 1.71 -9.77 14.59
N VAL A 108 1.68 -9.41 13.30
CA VAL A 108 2.55 -9.98 12.25
C VAL A 108 3.99 -9.47 12.44
N THR A 109 4.97 -10.35 12.24
CA THR A 109 6.40 -10.03 12.24
C THR A 109 7.00 -10.12 10.84
N SER A 110 8.12 -9.43 10.59
CA SER A 110 8.84 -9.41 9.30
C SER A 110 9.57 -10.73 8.96
N ASP A 111 9.45 -11.74 9.82
CA ASP A 111 9.78 -13.14 9.52
C ASP A 111 8.62 -13.92 8.87
N GLY A 112 7.37 -13.41 8.94
CA GLY A 112 6.15 -14.06 8.44
C GLY A 112 5.30 -14.74 9.52
N SER A 113 5.79 -14.84 10.76
CA SER A 113 5.05 -15.41 11.88
C SER A 113 4.09 -14.40 12.53
N THR A 114 3.36 -14.82 13.57
CA THR A 114 2.53 -13.92 14.39
C THR A 114 2.75 -14.14 15.88
N VAL A 115 2.80 -13.05 16.64
CA VAL A 115 3.09 -13.07 18.07
C VAL A 115 1.97 -12.44 18.91
N PRO A 116 1.77 -12.84 20.18
CA PRO A 116 0.86 -12.17 21.11
C PRO A 116 1.28 -10.70 21.40
N PRO A 117 0.37 -9.81 21.82
CA PRO A 117 0.66 -8.38 21.99
C PRO A 117 1.83 -8.08 22.94
N GLU A 118 1.91 -8.75 24.10
CA GLU A 118 3.02 -8.55 25.06
C GLU A 118 4.35 -9.20 24.60
N GLU A 119 4.37 -9.94 23.49
CA GLU A 119 5.60 -10.31 22.78
C GLU A 119 5.93 -9.30 21.66
N ALA A 120 4.94 -8.85 20.89
CA ALA A 120 5.11 -7.78 19.90
C ALA A 120 5.76 -6.51 20.49
N LEU A 121 5.39 -6.16 21.73
CA LEU A 121 5.96 -5.02 22.46
C LEU A 121 7.44 -5.22 22.87
N ARG A 122 7.90 -6.47 22.98
CA ARG A 122 9.31 -6.83 23.22
C ARG A 122 10.08 -6.90 21.89
N ARG A 123 9.52 -7.63 20.91
CA ARG A 123 9.98 -7.78 19.51
C ARG A 123 9.57 -6.58 18.63
N TRP A 124 9.56 -5.36 19.18
CA TRP A 124 8.96 -4.18 18.52
C TRP A 124 9.59 -3.82 17.17
N ARG A 125 10.85 -4.21 16.94
CA ARG A 125 11.58 -4.03 15.68
C ARG A 125 11.08 -4.93 14.56
N GLU A 126 10.54 -6.10 14.92
CA GLU A 126 10.15 -7.16 14.00
C GLU A 126 8.68 -7.00 13.57
N VAL A 127 7.84 -6.38 14.40
CA VAL A 127 6.43 -6.06 14.08
C VAL A 127 6.23 -4.68 13.42
N ALA A 128 7.29 -3.86 13.36
CA ALA A 128 7.27 -2.57 12.68
C ALA A 128 7.49 -2.77 11.16
N SER A 129 6.78 -1.99 10.33
CA SER A 129 6.74 -2.16 8.87
C SER A 129 6.52 -3.62 8.40
N ALA A 130 5.69 -4.41 9.08
CA ALA A 130 5.49 -5.83 8.77
C ALA A 130 4.34 -6.09 7.77
N ASN A 131 3.84 -5.06 7.10
CA ASN A 131 2.63 -5.12 6.25
C ASN A 131 2.88 -5.88 4.93
N TRP A 132 3.97 -5.56 4.22
CA TRP A 132 4.40 -6.24 2.99
C TRP A 132 4.57 -7.75 3.17
N ARG A 133 5.10 -8.18 4.34
CA ARG A 133 5.30 -9.60 4.65
C ARG A 133 3.96 -10.32 4.78
N ALA A 134 2.95 -9.67 5.34
CA ALA A 134 1.61 -10.22 5.43
C ALA A 134 1.02 -10.50 4.02
N THR A 135 1.09 -9.54 3.10
CA THR A 135 0.67 -9.70 1.69
C THR A 135 1.43 -10.83 1.01
N ALA A 136 2.75 -10.88 1.19
CA ALA A 136 3.61 -11.85 0.53
C ALA A 136 3.37 -13.30 1.03
N GLU A 137 3.16 -13.51 2.33
CA GLU A 137 2.90 -14.84 2.90
C GLU A 137 1.56 -15.45 2.43
N VAL A 138 0.50 -14.64 2.36
CA VAL A 138 -0.81 -15.15 1.86
C VAL A 138 -0.74 -15.49 0.37
N LEU A 139 -0.07 -14.64 -0.42
CA LEU A 139 0.15 -14.90 -1.84
C LEU A 139 0.99 -16.15 -2.07
N ALA A 140 2.16 -16.25 -1.42
CA ALA A 140 3.07 -17.39 -1.57
C ALA A 140 2.39 -18.74 -1.23
N HIS A 141 1.39 -18.71 -0.34
CA HIS A 141 0.58 -19.87 -0.02
C HIS A 141 -0.53 -20.20 -1.04
N VAL A 142 -1.33 -19.22 -1.47
CA VAL A 142 -2.48 -19.50 -2.37
C VAL A 142 -2.08 -19.61 -3.84
N ARG A 143 -1.00 -18.93 -4.24
CA ARG A 143 -0.41 -18.92 -5.57
C ARG A 143 1.00 -19.53 -5.52
N PRO A 144 1.15 -20.85 -5.30
CA PRO A 144 2.47 -21.48 -5.25
C PRO A 144 3.16 -21.41 -6.62
N GLY A 145 4.31 -20.72 -6.67
CA GLY A 145 5.06 -20.49 -7.90
C GLY A 145 6.25 -19.55 -7.69
N SER A 146 6.83 -19.06 -8.79
CA SER A 146 7.85 -18.00 -8.76
C SER A 146 7.34 -16.78 -9.53
N TYR A 147 7.35 -15.60 -8.91
CA TYR A 147 6.82 -14.34 -9.45
C TYR A 147 7.24 -13.16 -8.55
N LEU A 148 7.10 -11.94 -9.06
CA LEU A 148 7.33 -10.72 -8.30
C LEU A 148 6.00 -10.15 -7.81
N LEU A 149 5.78 -10.12 -6.49
CA LEU A 149 4.73 -9.26 -5.93
C LEU A 149 5.18 -7.81 -6.07
N VAL A 150 4.33 -6.99 -6.68
CA VAL A 150 4.50 -5.54 -6.77
C VAL A 150 3.26 -4.90 -6.11
N ASP A 151 3.44 -4.30 -4.93
CA ASP A 151 2.39 -3.58 -4.20
C ASP A 151 2.67 -2.08 -4.31
N LEU A 152 1.86 -1.36 -5.11
CA LEU A 152 1.98 0.09 -5.28
C LEU A 152 0.94 0.81 -4.42
N GLY A 153 1.34 1.14 -3.21
CA GLY A 153 0.56 1.98 -2.32
C GLY A 153 0.52 3.45 -2.78
N SER A 154 -0.28 4.25 -2.06
CA SER A 154 -0.37 5.71 -2.29
C SER A 154 0.96 6.47 -2.15
N THR A 155 1.98 5.87 -1.51
CA THR A 155 3.23 6.53 -1.07
C THR A 155 4.49 5.69 -1.35
N THR A 156 4.37 4.36 -1.34
CA THR A 156 5.48 3.41 -1.45
C THR A 156 5.18 2.34 -2.49
N LEU A 157 6.26 1.78 -3.02
CA LEU A 157 6.30 0.67 -3.95
C LEU A 157 7.10 -0.44 -3.29
N ASP A 158 6.44 -1.54 -3.00
CA ASP A 158 7.00 -2.71 -2.33
C ASP A 158 7.18 -3.82 -3.39
N LEU A 159 8.43 -4.26 -3.62
CA LEU A 159 8.81 -5.23 -4.65
C LEU A 159 9.35 -6.50 -3.99
N ILE A 160 8.51 -7.52 -3.89
CA ILE A 160 8.77 -8.71 -3.08
C ILE A 160 8.88 -9.97 -3.98
N PRO A 161 10.09 -10.53 -4.18
CA PRO A 161 10.23 -11.78 -4.91
C PRO A 161 9.62 -12.95 -4.10
N ILE A 162 8.80 -13.75 -4.77
CA ILE A 162 8.29 -15.02 -4.26
C ILE A 162 8.86 -16.11 -5.18
N ILE A 163 9.49 -17.12 -4.60
CA ILE A 163 10.25 -18.16 -5.33
C ILE A 163 9.79 -19.53 -4.87
N ARG A 164 9.20 -20.32 -5.77
CA ARG A 164 8.65 -21.67 -5.49
C ARG A 164 7.68 -21.74 -4.30
N GLY A 165 6.91 -20.66 -4.06
CA GLY A 165 5.98 -20.55 -2.93
C GLY A 165 6.62 -20.11 -1.60
N GLU A 166 7.84 -19.57 -1.61
CA GLU A 166 8.51 -18.99 -0.45
C GLU A 166 8.81 -17.49 -0.68
N VAL A 167 8.61 -16.65 0.34
CA VAL A 167 8.88 -15.20 0.26
C VAL A 167 10.39 -14.94 0.39
N ALA A 168 11.03 -14.64 -0.74
CA ALA A 168 12.47 -14.59 -0.92
C ALA A 168 13.12 -13.22 -0.68
N ALA A 169 12.37 -12.21 -0.23
CA ALA A 169 12.93 -10.92 0.18
C ALA A 169 13.93 -11.08 1.34
N GLU A 170 15.07 -10.41 1.20
CA GLU A 170 16.17 -10.42 2.14
C GLU A 170 15.96 -9.41 3.27
N GLY A 171 15.47 -8.20 2.94
CA GLY A 171 15.38 -7.07 3.86
C GLY A 171 14.31 -7.26 4.94
N ARG A 172 14.69 -7.04 6.21
CA ARG A 172 13.78 -7.21 7.38
C ARG A 172 13.36 -5.88 8.01
N THR A 173 14.01 -4.80 7.64
CA THR A 173 13.67 -3.41 7.97
C THR A 173 13.65 -2.55 6.71
N ASP A 174 12.92 -1.43 6.72
CA ASP A 174 12.79 -0.52 5.56
C ASP A 174 14.14 -0.12 4.94
N LEU A 175 15.16 0.11 5.78
CA LEU A 175 16.50 0.50 5.33
C LEU A 175 17.24 -0.63 4.60
N GLU A 176 17.00 -1.89 4.96
CA GLU A 176 17.54 -3.05 4.25
C GLU A 176 16.77 -3.26 2.95
N ARG A 177 15.43 -3.21 3.01
CA ARG A 177 14.56 -3.32 1.83
C ARG A 177 14.88 -2.24 0.78
N MET A 178 15.13 -1.00 1.20
CA MET A 178 15.55 0.09 0.30
C MET A 178 16.96 -0.11 -0.29
N LYS A 179 17.91 -0.72 0.44
CA LYS A 179 19.23 -1.09 -0.10
C LYS A 179 19.12 -2.19 -1.15
N ASN A 180 18.22 -3.15 -0.91
CA ASN A 180 18.03 -4.33 -1.72
C ASN A 180 17.03 -4.14 -2.88
N GLY A 181 16.51 -2.91 -3.08
CA GLY A 181 15.54 -2.61 -4.15
C GLY A 181 14.15 -3.20 -3.92
N GLU A 182 13.84 -3.68 -2.71
CA GLU A 182 12.57 -4.30 -2.31
C GLU A 182 11.53 -3.28 -1.82
N LEU A 183 11.94 -2.03 -1.61
CA LEU A 183 11.11 -0.90 -1.19
C LEU A 183 11.60 0.39 -1.86
N ALA A 184 10.70 1.15 -2.48
CA ALA A 184 10.95 2.50 -2.99
C ALA A 184 9.88 3.48 -2.49
N TYR A 185 10.26 4.74 -2.27
CA TYR A 185 9.34 5.84 -1.95
C TYR A 185 8.74 6.47 -3.22
N LEU A 186 8.13 5.59 -4.03
CA LEU A 186 7.37 5.92 -5.24
C LEU A 186 5.94 5.44 -4.98
N GLY A 187 4.93 6.29 -5.17
CA GLY A 187 3.55 5.96 -4.81
C GLY A 187 2.54 6.50 -5.81
N ALA A 188 1.44 5.77 -6.00
CA ALA A 188 0.42 6.06 -7.00
C ALA A 188 -0.27 7.42 -6.86
N LEU A 189 -0.21 8.08 -5.70
CA LEU A 189 -0.99 9.30 -5.43
C LEU A 189 -0.15 10.44 -4.82
N ARG A 190 0.70 10.16 -3.83
CA ARG A 190 1.35 11.17 -2.98
C ARG A 190 2.76 11.58 -3.38
N THR A 191 3.37 10.95 -4.38
CA THR A 191 4.68 11.39 -4.89
C THR A 191 4.55 12.80 -5.47
N PRO A 192 5.36 13.79 -5.05
CA PRO A 192 5.34 15.13 -5.64
C PRO A 192 5.93 15.11 -7.05
N ILE A 193 5.41 15.94 -7.95
CA ILE A 193 5.87 15.94 -9.35
C ILE A 193 7.36 16.35 -9.46
N SER A 194 7.83 17.20 -8.55
CA SER A 194 9.23 17.61 -8.41
C SER A 194 10.20 16.51 -7.90
N PHE A 195 9.71 15.31 -7.61
CA PHE A 195 10.54 14.11 -7.43
C PHE A 195 10.65 13.25 -8.70
N LEU A 196 9.65 13.34 -9.60
CA LEU A 196 9.62 12.61 -10.87
C LEU A 196 10.33 13.38 -12.00
N LEU A 197 10.15 14.70 -12.01
CA LEU A 197 10.62 15.60 -13.05
C LEU A 197 11.61 16.62 -12.47
N ARG A 198 12.66 16.92 -13.24
CA ARG A 198 13.61 18.03 -12.97
C ARG A 198 13.48 19.16 -14.00
N GLU A 199 12.96 18.82 -15.17
CA GLU A 199 12.83 19.65 -16.35
C GLU A 199 11.67 19.10 -17.18
N VAL A 200 11.02 19.95 -17.95
CA VAL A 200 9.92 19.63 -18.88
C VAL A 200 10.08 20.48 -20.13
N GLU A 201 9.51 20.03 -21.25
CA GLU A 201 9.47 20.79 -22.50
C GLU A 201 8.20 21.64 -22.53
N ILE A 202 8.32 22.95 -22.79
CA ILE A 202 7.20 23.89 -23.00
C ILE A 202 7.55 24.74 -24.22
N ASP A 203 6.64 24.81 -25.19
CA ASP A 203 6.83 25.47 -26.50
C ASP A 203 8.13 25.07 -27.25
N GLY A 204 8.67 23.88 -26.96
CA GLY A 204 9.91 23.34 -27.52
C GLY A 204 11.19 23.71 -26.75
N GLU A 205 11.09 24.49 -25.67
CA GLU A 205 12.21 24.89 -24.82
C GLU A 205 12.23 24.12 -23.48
N PRO A 206 13.42 23.84 -22.91
CA PRO A 206 13.56 23.16 -21.62
C PRO A 206 13.29 24.10 -20.44
N VAL A 207 12.28 23.79 -19.63
CA VAL A 207 11.87 24.55 -18.46
C VAL A 207 12.13 23.75 -17.17
N PRO A 208 12.99 24.23 -16.25
CA PRO A 208 13.24 23.58 -14.96
C PRO A 208 11.98 23.49 -14.09
N VAL A 209 11.82 22.34 -13.42
CA VAL A 209 10.74 22.11 -12.46
C VAL A 209 11.09 22.69 -11.09
N SER A 210 10.14 23.40 -10.48
CA SER A 210 10.24 23.94 -9.13
C SER A 210 10.38 22.83 -8.08
N TYR A 211 11.20 23.07 -7.06
CA TYR A 211 11.41 22.13 -5.95
C TYR A 211 10.29 22.22 -4.89
N GLU A 212 9.39 23.19 -4.98
CA GLU A 212 8.28 23.39 -4.05
C GLU A 212 7.21 22.29 -4.12
N TYR A 213 6.51 22.08 -3.00
CA TYR A 213 5.42 21.10 -2.89
C TYR A 213 4.10 21.68 -3.44
N PHE A 214 4.03 21.90 -4.75
CA PHE A 214 2.84 22.44 -5.41
C PHE A 214 1.85 21.39 -5.92
N SER A 215 2.34 20.23 -6.38
CA SER A 215 1.56 19.21 -7.08
C SER A 215 2.02 17.79 -6.74
N ILE A 216 1.08 16.83 -6.79
CA ILE A 216 1.34 15.40 -6.60
C ILE A 216 0.78 14.58 -7.77
N VAL A 217 1.21 13.32 -7.90
CA VAL A 217 0.75 12.39 -8.94
C VAL A 217 -0.78 12.34 -9.04
N ALA A 218 -1.51 12.37 -7.92
CA ALA A 218 -2.98 12.38 -7.93
C ALA A 218 -3.60 13.58 -8.68
N ASP A 219 -2.92 14.74 -8.73
CA ASP A 219 -3.37 15.88 -9.56
C ASP A 219 -3.27 15.56 -11.05
N ALA A 220 -2.22 14.85 -11.48
CA ALA A 220 -2.01 14.47 -12.88
C ALA A 220 -2.94 13.32 -13.30
N LEU A 221 -3.10 12.28 -12.47
CA LEU A 221 -3.99 11.16 -12.77
C LEU A 221 -5.46 11.60 -12.87
N LEU A 222 -5.95 12.39 -11.90
CA LEU A 222 -7.34 12.86 -11.92
C LEU A 222 -7.60 13.82 -13.10
N LEU A 223 -6.62 14.64 -13.48
CA LEU A 223 -6.76 15.54 -14.63
C LEU A 223 -6.78 14.79 -15.98
N LEU A 224 -6.11 13.64 -16.07
CA LEU A 224 -6.14 12.75 -17.24
C LEU A 224 -7.35 11.80 -17.27
N GLY A 225 -8.10 11.67 -16.16
CA GLY A 225 -9.19 10.72 -16.02
C GLY A 225 -8.73 9.28 -15.73
N GLU A 226 -7.51 9.11 -15.22
CA GLU A 226 -6.92 7.80 -14.87
C GLU A 226 -7.33 7.32 -13.47
N ILE A 227 -7.97 8.18 -12.66
CA ILE A 227 -8.60 7.87 -11.36
C ILE A 227 -9.89 8.70 -11.18
N ASP A 228 -10.85 8.20 -10.41
CA ASP A 228 -12.04 8.97 -10.03
C ASP A 228 -11.74 10.00 -8.90
N PRO A 229 -12.56 11.06 -8.74
CA PRO A 229 -12.38 12.07 -7.69
C PRO A 229 -12.34 11.50 -6.26
N GLU A 230 -13.05 10.40 -6.04
CA GLU A 230 -13.10 9.61 -4.81
C GLU A 230 -11.75 8.94 -4.46
N ASP A 231 -11.02 8.48 -5.48
CA ASP A 231 -9.75 7.74 -5.34
C ASP A 231 -8.55 8.66 -5.08
N TYR A 232 -8.68 9.96 -5.39
CA TYR A 232 -7.82 11.01 -4.83
C TYR A 232 -8.10 11.13 -3.33
N THR A 233 -7.64 10.15 -2.55
CA THR A 233 -7.76 10.10 -1.08
C THR A 233 -6.83 11.07 -0.30
N PRO A 234 -5.64 11.49 -0.78
CA PRO A 234 -4.78 12.41 -0.03
C PRO A 234 -5.39 13.80 0.28
N GLU A 235 -4.77 14.50 1.22
CA GLU A 235 -4.90 15.96 1.31
C GLU A 235 -4.13 16.60 0.14
N THR A 236 -4.74 17.62 -0.49
CA THR A 236 -4.17 18.38 -1.60
C THR A 236 -3.00 19.26 -1.13
N PRO A 237 -1.95 19.47 -1.96
CA PRO A 237 -0.79 20.28 -1.57
C PRO A 237 -1.12 21.70 -1.08
N ASP A 238 -2.10 22.37 -1.71
CA ASP A 238 -2.54 23.73 -1.33
C ASP A 238 -3.80 23.76 -0.44
N GLY A 239 -4.24 22.60 0.06
CA GLY A 239 -5.40 22.46 0.96
C GLY A 239 -6.76 22.80 0.32
N ARG A 240 -6.80 23.03 -1.00
CA ARG A 240 -8.04 23.31 -1.76
C ARG A 240 -8.75 22.03 -2.18
N GLY A 241 -9.80 22.15 -2.98
CA GLY A 241 -10.51 20.99 -3.54
C GLY A 241 -9.72 20.28 -4.64
N LYS A 242 -10.44 19.35 -5.27
CA LYS A 242 -9.94 18.36 -6.23
C LYS A 242 -10.67 18.46 -7.58
N SER A 243 -11.22 19.63 -7.90
CA SER A 243 -11.76 19.82 -9.26
C SER A 243 -10.63 19.75 -10.30
N PRO A 244 -10.92 19.42 -11.57
CA PRO A 244 -9.91 19.45 -12.63
C PRO A 244 -9.18 20.80 -12.72
N GLU A 245 -9.89 21.91 -12.52
CA GLU A 245 -9.31 23.26 -12.52
C GLU A 245 -8.44 23.54 -11.28
N GLU A 246 -8.69 22.89 -10.14
CA GLU A 246 -7.83 22.97 -8.96
C GLU A 246 -6.56 22.13 -9.13
N CYS A 247 -6.67 20.93 -9.71
CA CYS A 247 -5.53 20.10 -10.12
C CYS A 247 -4.67 20.81 -11.16
N ALA A 248 -5.29 21.42 -12.19
CA ALA A 248 -4.61 22.21 -13.22
C ALA A 248 -3.80 23.37 -12.64
N ARG A 249 -4.38 24.15 -11.70
CA ARG A 249 -3.67 25.23 -11.00
C ARG A 249 -2.50 24.74 -10.14
N ARG A 250 -2.57 23.54 -9.57
CA ARG A 250 -1.44 22.93 -8.85
C ARG A 250 -0.35 22.47 -9.81
N LEU A 251 -0.72 21.85 -10.93
CA LEU A 251 0.22 21.39 -11.96
C LEU A 251 0.96 22.54 -12.65
N ALA A 252 0.29 23.63 -13.03
CA ALA A 252 0.96 24.78 -13.64
C ALA A 252 2.04 25.43 -12.74
N ARG A 253 1.78 25.50 -11.42
CA ARG A 253 2.76 26.01 -10.44
C ARG A 253 4.05 25.18 -10.37
N THR A 254 4.03 23.92 -10.85
CA THR A 254 5.23 23.05 -10.95
C THR A 254 6.33 23.70 -11.80
N VAL A 255 5.96 24.56 -12.75
CA VAL A 255 6.87 25.40 -13.56
C VAL A 255 6.73 26.90 -13.23
N CYS A 256 6.29 27.22 -12.01
CA CYS A 256 6.05 28.58 -11.51
C CYS A 256 5.00 29.41 -12.28
N SER A 257 4.16 28.76 -13.08
CA SER A 257 3.13 29.38 -13.94
C SER A 257 1.70 29.10 -13.41
N ASP A 258 0.68 29.52 -14.15
CA ASP A 258 -0.73 29.22 -13.91
C ASP A 258 -1.48 28.86 -15.22
N PRO A 259 -2.73 28.34 -15.18
CA PRO A 259 -3.45 27.91 -16.39
C PRO A 259 -3.93 29.02 -17.33
N GLU A 260 -3.83 30.31 -16.95
CA GLU A 260 -4.12 31.44 -17.85
C GLU A 260 -2.90 31.79 -18.72
N GLU A 261 -1.68 31.59 -18.18
CA GLU A 261 -0.41 31.73 -18.92
C GLU A 261 -0.07 30.47 -19.72
N LEU A 262 -0.05 29.29 -19.09
CA LEU A 262 0.36 28.02 -19.72
C LEU A 262 -0.71 27.42 -20.66
N GLY A 263 -1.95 27.86 -20.52
CA GLY A 263 -3.11 27.30 -21.22
C GLY A 263 -3.46 25.86 -20.80
N TRP A 264 -4.62 25.38 -21.22
CA TRP A 264 -5.08 24.03 -20.85
C TRP A 264 -4.23 22.92 -21.48
N GLU A 265 -3.79 23.10 -22.73
CA GLU A 265 -2.99 22.09 -23.46
C GLU A 265 -1.63 21.83 -22.79
N GLY A 266 -0.89 22.89 -22.46
CA GLY A 266 0.38 22.79 -21.72
C GLY A 266 0.22 22.13 -20.35
N VAL A 267 -0.85 22.44 -19.60
CA VAL A 267 -1.15 21.77 -18.33
C VAL A 267 -1.46 20.27 -18.52
N MET A 268 -2.20 19.90 -19.57
CA MET A 268 -2.45 18.49 -19.91
C MET A 268 -1.16 17.77 -20.30
N ASP A 269 -0.23 18.43 -21.00
CA ASP A 269 1.06 17.85 -21.37
C ASP A 269 2.04 17.73 -20.19
N LEU A 270 1.99 18.64 -19.20
CA LEU A 270 2.64 18.43 -17.90
C LEU A 270 2.08 17.18 -17.21
N ALA A 271 0.76 16.99 -17.19
CA ALA A 271 0.12 15.81 -16.59
C ALA A 271 0.54 14.51 -17.29
N LYS A 272 0.47 14.46 -18.62
CA LYS A 272 0.97 13.31 -19.43
C LYS A 272 2.45 13.04 -19.15
N THR A 273 3.27 14.07 -18.99
CA THR A 273 4.71 13.94 -18.74
C THR A 273 5.01 13.42 -17.34
N ALA A 274 4.27 13.89 -16.32
CA ALA A 274 4.33 13.37 -14.96
C ALA A 274 3.98 11.87 -14.89
N VAL A 275 2.88 11.44 -15.51
CA VAL A 275 2.46 10.03 -15.51
C VAL A 275 3.38 9.16 -16.36
N ARG A 276 3.91 9.66 -17.49
CA ARG A 276 4.98 8.97 -18.24
C ARG A 276 6.23 8.74 -17.40
N ALA A 277 6.67 9.74 -16.62
CA ALA A 277 7.84 9.63 -15.74
C ALA A 277 7.60 8.66 -14.57
N LEU A 278 6.42 8.71 -13.93
CA LEU A 278 6.01 7.75 -12.89
C LEU A 278 6.10 6.31 -13.41
N LEU A 279 5.46 6.02 -14.55
CA LEU A 279 5.45 4.69 -15.15
C LEU A 279 6.86 4.25 -15.57
N GLY A 280 7.74 5.17 -15.98
CA GLY A 280 9.14 4.88 -16.28
C GLY A 280 9.97 4.51 -15.05
N GLN A 281 9.78 5.19 -13.91
CA GLN A 281 10.47 4.83 -12.66
C GLN A 281 9.93 3.51 -12.09
N LEU A 282 8.60 3.31 -12.12
CA LEU A 282 7.94 2.06 -11.71
C LEU A 282 8.45 0.87 -12.52
N LEU A 283 8.44 1.00 -13.86
CA LEU A 283 8.93 -0.03 -14.77
C LEU A 283 10.38 -0.41 -14.48
N LYS A 284 11.27 0.58 -14.32
CA LYS A 284 12.69 0.35 -13.99
C LYS A 284 12.87 -0.44 -12.70
N HIS A 285 12.07 -0.18 -11.66
CA HIS A 285 12.14 -0.95 -10.41
C HIS A 285 11.68 -2.41 -10.61
N ILE A 286 10.61 -2.62 -11.38
CA ILE A 286 10.08 -3.94 -11.72
C ILE A 286 11.10 -4.74 -12.56
N GLU A 287 11.59 -4.17 -13.66
CA GLU A 287 12.57 -4.80 -14.56
C GLU A 287 13.82 -5.27 -13.82
N LEU A 288 14.37 -4.45 -12.92
CA LEU A 288 15.55 -4.81 -12.13
C LEU A 288 15.29 -6.05 -11.27
N LYS A 289 14.15 -6.11 -10.56
CA LYS A 289 13.82 -7.26 -9.70
C LYS A 289 13.40 -8.51 -10.47
N LEU A 290 12.76 -8.35 -11.64
CA LEU A 290 12.49 -9.47 -12.54
C LEU A 290 13.80 -10.08 -13.08
N GLN A 291 14.76 -9.24 -13.50
CA GLN A 291 16.07 -9.69 -13.98
C GLN A 291 16.94 -10.31 -12.87
N GLU A 292 16.94 -9.74 -11.67
CA GLU A 292 17.72 -10.21 -10.51
C GLU A 292 17.35 -11.64 -10.10
N HIS A 293 16.06 -12.00 -10.18
CA HIS A 293 15.56 -13.30 -9.73
C HIS A 293 15.16 -14.25 -10.88
N GLY A 294 15.27 -13.82 -12.13
CA GLY A 294 14.91 -14.63 -13.31
C GLY A 294 13.42 -14.89 -13.44
N LEU A 295 12.60 -13.83 -13.30
CA LEU A 295 11.14 -13.89 -13.25
C LEU A 295 10.52 -13.21 -14.47
N ASP A 296 9.36 -13.72 -14.90
CA ASP A 296 8.58 -13.26 -16.05
C ASP A 296 7.17 -12.76 -15.69
N THR A 297 6.68 -13.14 -14.50
CA THR A 297 5.33 -12.84 -14.00
C THR A 297 5.36 -11.87 -12.82
N VAL A 298 4.43 -10.91 -12.84
CA VAL A 298 4.13 -9.98 -11.75
C VAL A 298 2.76 -10.30 -11.14
N VAL A 299 2.63 -10.21 -9.82
CA VAL A 299 1.33 -10.05 -9.15
C VAL A 299 1.18 -8.60 -8.72
N ALA A 300 0.17 -7.91 -9.24
CA ALA A 300 -0.06 -6.50 -8.97
C ALA A 300 -1.03 -6.31 -7.79
N ALA A 301 -0.68 -5.43 -6.85
CA ALA A 301 -1.47 -5.12 -5.66
C ALA A 301 -1.37 -3.64 -5.28
N GLY A 302 -2.20 -3.23 -4.30
CA GLY A 302 -2.23 -1.87 -3.76
C GLY A 302 -3.11 -0.92 -4.56
N ALA A 303 -3.26 0.31 -4.08
CA ALA A 303 -4.11 1.35 -4.68
C ALA A 303 -3.48 2.01 -5.94
N GLY A 304 -2.76 1.21 -6.73
CA GLY A 304 -1.99 1.57 -7.91
C GLY A 304 -1.68 0.38 -8.81
N ASP A 305 -2.38 -0.75 -8.62
CA ASP A 305 -2.31 -1.95 -9.46
C ASP A 305 -2.51 -1.66 -10.95
N PHE A 306 -3.48 -0.81 -11.30
CA PHE A 306 -3.67 -0.33 -12.67
C PHE A 306 -2.41 0.33 -13.28
N LEU A 307 -1.60 1.04 -12.48
CA LEU A 307 -0.32 1.61 -12.96
C LEU A 307 0.75 0.54 -13.16
N ILE A 308 0.73 -0.54 -12.37
CA ILE A 308 1.61 -1.70 -12.55
C ILE A 308 1.26 -2.41 -13.87
N GLU A 309 -0.03 -2.62 -14.15
CA GLU A 309 -0.50 -3.14 -15.43
C GLU A 309 -0.09 -2.23 -16.61
N MET A 310 -0.34 -0.92 -16.51
CA MET A 310 0.05 0.08 -17.52
C MET A 310 1.56 0.14 -17.77
N ALA A 311 2.38 -0.18 -16.78
CA ALA A 311 3.83 -0.27 -16.91
C ALA A 311 4.25 -1.60 -17.57
N CYS A 312 3.87 -2.74 -17.00
CA CYS A 312 4.30 -4.07 -17.45
C CYS A 312 3.84 -4.39 -18.88
N LYS A 313 2.65 -3.91 -19.27
CA LYS A 313 2.10 -4.02 -20.62
C LYS A 313 2.99 -3.38 -21.71
N ARG A 314 3.90 -2.47 -21.34
CA ARG A 314 4.86 -1.84 -22.27
C ARG A 314 6.05 -2.75 -22.60
N ILE A 315 6.35 -3.73 -21.76
CA ILE A 315 7.47 -4.67 -21.91
C ILE A 315 7.03 -6.12 -22.16
N GLY A 316 5.72 -6.40 -22.12
CA GLY A 316 5.17 -7.74 -22.37
C GLY A 316 5.29 -8.71 -21.20
N VAL A 317 5.49 -8.20 -19.98
CA VAL A 317 5.46 -8.98 -18.73
C VAL A 317 4.03 -9.36 -18.39
N GLU A 318 3.82 -10.60 -17.94
CA GLU A 318 2.53 -11.10 -17.50
C GLU A 318 2.17 -10.49 -16.12
N VAL A 319 0.93 -10.01 -15.98
CA VAL A 319 0.42 -9.43 -14.73
C VAL A 319 -0.84 -10.15 -14.31
N GLU A 320 -0.85 -10.65 -13.08
CA GLU A 320 -2.01 -11.24 -12.41
C GLU A 320 -2.47 -10.29 -11.29
N PRO A 321 -3.64 -9.63 -11.39
CA PRO A 321 -4.14 -8.73 -10.36
C PRO A 321 -4.49 -9.48 -9.07
N PHE A 322 -4.15 -8.90 -7.91
CA PHE A 322 -4.51 -9.46 -6.59
C PHE A 322 -6.01 -9.74 -6.44
N ASP A 323 -6.85 -8.90 -7.06
CA ASP A 323 -8.31 -9.04 -7.05
C ASP A 323 -8.82 -10.24 -7.87
N GLU A 324 -8.04 -10.79 -8.82
CA GLU A 324 -8.39 -12.06 -9.50
C GLU A 324 -8.12 -13.28 -8.59
N ILE A 325 -7.13 -13.17 -7.70
CA ILE A 325 -6.74 -14.24 -6.77
C ILE A 325 -7.69 -14.33 -5.56
N PHE A 326 -8.10 -13.17 -5.00
CA PHE A 326 -8.83 -13.09 -3.73
C PHE A 326 -10.26 -12.52 -3.84
N GLY A 327 -10.66 -11.99 -5.00
CA GLY A 327 -11.74 -11.02 -5.08
C GLY A 327 -11.34 -9.67 -4.44
N LYS A 328 -12.26 -8.70 -4.42
CA LYS A 328 -11.94 -7.30 -4.06
C LYS A 328 -11.20 -7.14 -2.72
N GLY A 329 -9.91 -6.86 -2.80
CA GLY A 329 -8.98 -6.83 -1.66
C GLY A 329 -7.66 -6.09 -1.89
N SER A 330 -7.28 -5.75 -3.13
CA SER A 330 -5.99 -5.17 -3.51
C SER A 330 -5.59 -3.92 -2.70
N GLU A 331 -6.51 -2.94 -2.56
CA GLU A 331 -6.33 -1.73 -1.73
C GLU A 331 -5.98 -2.01 -0.25
N VAL A 332 -6.30 -3.21 0.24
CA VAL A 332 -6.16 -3.64 1.65
C VAL A 332 -5.41 -4.98 1.76
N ALA A 333 -4.59 -5.34 0.77
CA ALA A 333 -3.90 -6.63 0.69
C ALA A 333 -3.09 -7.01 1.96
N PRO A 334 -2.39 -6.09 2.66
CA PRO A 334 -1.76 -6.40 3.95
C PRO A 334 -2.74 -6.83 5.05
N ALA A 335 -3.97 -6.34 5.03
CA ALA A 335 -5.03 -6.77 5.94
C ALA A 335 -5.55 -8.17 5.56
N VAL A 336 -5.66 -8.51 4.27
CA VAL A 336 -5.98 -9.89 3.84
C VAL A 336 -4.91 -10.86 4.36
N GLY A 337 -3.63 -10.50 4.19
CA GLY A 337 -2.48 -11.23 4.72
C GLY A 337 -2.48 -11.37 6.24
N ALA A 338 -2.71 -10.29 6.98
CA ALA A 338 -2.75 -10.32 8.44
C ALA A 338 -3.91 -11.18 8.96
N ALA A 339 -5.06 -11.18 8.28
CA ALA A 339 -6.18 -12.06 8.61
C ALA A 339 -5.79 -13.54 8.44
N PHE A 340 -5.23 -13.88 7.29
CA PHE A 340 -4.75 -15.23 6.95
C PHE A 340 -3.73 -15.76 7.97
N LEU A 341 -2.68 -14.98 8.27
CA LEU A 341 -1.64 -15.35 9.24
C LEU A 341 -2.19 -15.51 10.67
N ALA A 342 -3.27 -14.81 11.03
CA ALA A 342 -3.91 -14.98 12.33
C ALA A 342 -4.69 -16.30 12.48
N ILE A 343 -5.09 -16.95 11.38
CA ILE A 343 -5.71 -18.29 11.39
C ILE A 343 -4.64 -19.39 11.45
N ARG A 344 -3.53 -19.23 10.70
CA ARG A 344 -2.53 -20.29 10.42
C ARG A 344 -1.45 -20.50 11.49
N ARG A 345 -1.87 -20.76 12.72
CA ARG A 345 -0.96 -20.97 13.88
C ARG A 345 -0.55 -22.43 14.07
#